data_AF-C8X3I6-F1
#
_entry.id   AF-C8X3I6-F1
#
_cell.length_a   1.000
_cell.length_b   1.000
_cell.length_c   1.000
_cell.angle_alpha   90.00
_cell.angle_beta   90.00
_cell.angle_gamma   90.00
#
_symmetry.space_group_name_H-M   'P 1'
#
loop_
_entity.id
_entity.type
_entity.pdbx_description
1 polymer ?
#
loop_
_entity_poly.entity_id
_entity_poly.type
_entity_poly.pdbx_seq_one_letter_code
_entity_poly.pdbx_strand_id
1 'polypeptide(L)'
;MISSQGAELRSAVRSTRSHLMQARLEALKRYSTITFSLSQNGYNATNSDGNVLLFSKKFPRGVSAVVSSENEEFNFTPLGVVKNKNGRAKSFVFDVKNNKNDSVRMRISAAGNIKVMD
;
A
#
# COMPACT_ATOMS: atom_id res chain seq x y z
N MET A 1 -17.79 -9.58 21.38
CA MET A 1 -16.52 -8.87 21.67
C MET A 1 -15.66 -8.88 20.42
N ILE A 2 -15.38 -7.72 19.82
CA ILE A 2 -14.33 -7.60 18.81
C ILE A 2 -13.00 -7.78 19.54
N SER A 3 -12.21 -8.81 19.21
CA SER A 3 -10.86 -8.91 19.79
C SER A 3 -10.01 -7.71 19.34
N SER A 4 -9.18 -7.15 20.23
CA SER A 4 -8.33 -5.99 19.95
C SER A 4 -7.52 -6.16 18.66
N GLN A 5 -7.00 -7.36 18.41
CA GLN A 5 -6.24 -7.70 17.20
C GLN A 5 -7.08 -7.64 15.91
N GLY A 6 -8.37 -7.97 15.97
CA GLY A 6 -9.27 -7.80 14.81
C GLY A 6 -9.55 -6.32 14.53
N ALA A 7 -9.60 -5.48 15.57
CA ALA A 7 -9.72 -4.03 15.40
C ALA A 7 -8.43 -3.42 14.82
N GLU A 8 -7.26 -3.87 15.29
CA GLU A 8 -5.95 -3.45 14.77
C GLU A 8 -5.77 -3.81 13.30
N LEU A 9 -6.14 -5.04 12.90
CA LEU A 9 -6.10 -5.46 11.49
C LEU A 9 -6.99 -4.57 10.61
N ARG A 10 -8.24 -4.34 11.00
CA ARG A 10 -9.15 -3.46 10.24
C ARG A 10 -8.64 -2.02 10.18
N SER A 11 -8.06 -1.51 11.27
CA SER A 11 -7.45 -0.19 11.31
C SER A 11 -6.25 -0.09 10.35
N ALA A 12 -5.37 -1.10 10.36
CA ALA A 12 -4.24 -1.20 9.46
C ALA A 12 -4.68 -1.22 8.00
N VAL A 13 -5.63 -2.08 7.63
CA VAL A 13 -6.19 -2.17 6.27
C VAL A 13 -6.79 -0.83 5.82
N ARG A 14 -7.61 -0.19 6.65
CA ARG A 14 -8.20 1.13 6.34
C ARG A 14 -7.12 2.18 6.13
N SER A 15 -6.10 2.20 6.99
CA SER A 15 -4.99 3.13 6.88
C SER A 15 -4.15 2.90 5.63
N THR A 16 -3.83 1.65 5.31
CA THR A 16 -3.08 1.29 4.10
C THR A 16 -3.85 1.71 2.85
N ARG A 17 -5.16 1.42 2.81
CA ARG A 17 -6.02 1.85 1.71
C ARG A 17 -6.02 3.36 1.54
N SER A 18 -6.19 4.10 2.64
CA SER A 18 -6.22 5.56 2.64
C SER A 18 -4.91 6.14 2.12
N HIS A 19 -3.77 5.63 2.59
CA HIS A 19 -2.45 6.13 2.17
C HIS A 19 -2.09 5.71 0.73
N LEU A 20 -2.56 4.56 0.23
CA LEU A 20 -2.46 4.22 -1.20
C LEU A 20 -3.25 5.22 -2.06
N MET A 21 -4.47 5.57 -1.63
CA MET A 21 -5.27 6.59 -2.32
C MET A 21 -4.60 7.96 -2.28
N GLN A 22 -3.99 8.31 -1.14
CA GLN A 22 -3.21 9.54 -1.00
C GLN A 22 -2.00 9.56 -1.93
N ALA A 23 -1.20 8.48 -2.01
CA ALA A 23 -0.07 8.39 -2.93
C ALA A 23 -0.50 8.60 -4.39
N ARG A 24 -1.60 7.96 -4.80
CA ARG A 24 -2.19 8.16 -6.13
C ARG A 24 -2.61 9.61 -6.36
N LEU A 25 -3.27 10.23 -5.38
CA LEU A 25 -3.71 11.62 -5.48
C LEU A 25 -2.53 12.59 -5.55
N GLU A 26 -1.47 12.36 -4.78
CA GLU A 26 -0.24 13.15 -4.83
C GLU A 26 0.44 13.06 -6.20
N ALA A 27 0.46 11.86 -6.83
CA ALA A 27 0.99 11.71 -8.18
C ALA A 27 0.22 12.54 -9.22
N LEU A 28 -1.12 12.56 -9.12
CA LEU A 28 -1.98 13.37 -9.97
C LEU A 28 -1.76 14.88 -9.73
N LYS A 29 -1.68 15.31 -8.47
CA LYS A 29 -1.52 16.72 -8.08
C LYS A 29 -0.17 17.30 -8.46
N ARG A 30 0.91 16.55 -8.22
CA ARG A 30 2.29 17.01 -8.44
C ARG A 30 2.74 16.82 -9.89
N TYR A 31 1.92 16.12 -10.68
CA TYR A 31 2.28 15.68 -12.03
C TYR A 31 3.63 14.94 -12.06
N SER A 32 3.91 14.16 -11.02
CA SER A 32 5.14 13.38 -10.86
C SER A 32 4.84 11.97 -10.36
N THR A 33 5.76 11.03 -10.57
CA THR A 33 5.59 9.67 -10.06
C THR A 33 5.79 9.64 -8.55
N ILE A 34 4.85 8.98 -7.85
CA ILE A 34 4.96 8.67 -6.42
C ILE A 34 5.17 7.18 -6.25
N THR A 35 6.24 6.82 -5.54
CA THR A 35 6.57 5.43 -5.22
C THR A 35 6.01 5.12 -3.84
N PHE A 36 5.11 4.14 -3.75
CA PHE A 36 4.66 3.58 -2.48
C PHE A 36 5.38 2.26 -2.25
N SER A 37 6.18 2.16 -1.20
CA SER A 37 6.90 0.94 -0.84
C SER A 37 6.23 0.27 0.35
N LEU A 38 5.74 -0.94 0.14
CA LEU A 38 5.13 -1.79 1.16
C LEU A 38 6.14 -2.83 1.62
N SER A 39 6.34 -2.94 2.93
CA SER A 39 7.14 -3.98 3.57
C SER A 39 6.27 -4.80 4.51
N GLN A 40 6.81 -5.88 5.05
CA GLN A 40 6.11 -6.70 6.04
C GLN A 40 5.67 -5.89 7.27
N ASN A 41 6.42 -4.86 7.65
CA ASN A 41 6.26 -4.13 8.91
C ASN A 41 5.57 -2.78 8.76
N GLY A 42 5.19 -2.38 7.54
CA GLY A 42 4.57 -1.09 7.29
C GLY A 42 4.80 -0.64 5.86
N TYR A 43 4.77 0.67 5.65
CA TYR A 43 4.92 1.24 4.32
C TYR A 43 5.35 2.71 4.39
N ASN A 44 5.82 3.21 3.26
CA ASN A 44 6.10 4.62 3.06
C ASN A 44 5.73 5.04 1.63
N ALA A 45 5.73 6.35 1.38
CA ALA A 45 5.65 6.90 0.05
C ALA A 45 6.67 8.01 -0.16
N THR A 46 7.31 8.00 -1.32
CA THR A 46 8.33 8.97 -1.75
C THR A 46 8.03 9.52 -3.13
N ASN A 47 8.69 10.61 -3.51
CA ASN A 47 8.76 11.01 -4.92
C ASN A 47 9.58 10.01 -5.75
N SER A 48 9.58 10.19 -7.08
CA SER A 48 10.27 9.31 -8.05
C SER A 48 11.74 9.05 -7.72
N ASP A 49 12.40 10.03 -7.11
CA ASP A 49 13.84 9.99 -6.83
C ASP A 49 14.14 9.42 -5.43
N GLY A 50 13.10 9.08 -4.66
CA GLY A 50 13.24 8.58 -3.29
C GLY A 50 13.64 9.63 -2.24
N ASN A 51 13.98 10.85 -2.68
CA ASN A 51 14.59 11.89 -1.84
C ASN A 51 13.59 12.63 -0.94
N VAL A 52 12.30 12.62 -1.29
CA VAL A 52 11.26 13.30 -0.53
C VAL A 52 10.32 12.26 0.07
N LEU A 53 10.36 12.10 1.38
CA LEU A 53 9.39 11.29 2.13
C LEU A 53 8.08 12.06 2.28
N LEU A 54 7.00 11.54 1.69
CA LEU A 54 5.66 12.13 1.80
C LEU A 54 4.97 11.69 3.09
N PHE A 55 5.04 10.39 3.39
CA PHE A 55 4.52 9.82 4.62
C PHE A 55 5.14 8.44 4.86
N SER A 56 5.10 8.00 6.11
CA SER A 56 5.43 6.62 6.49
C SER A 56 4.53 6.15 7.61
N LYS A 57 4.30 4.84 7.69
CA LYS A 57 3.54 4.23 8.77
C LYS A 57 4.00 2.81 9.03
N LYS A 58 4.23 2.49 10.31
CA LYS A 58 4.45 1.12 10.77
C LYS A 58 3.11 0.45 11.06
N PHE A 59 3.04 -0.85 10.82
CA PHE A 59 1.89 -1.64 11.26
C PHE A 59 1.87 -1.78 12.79
N PRO A 60 0.68 -1.93 13.39
CA PRO A 60 0.55 -2.33 14.79
C PRO A 60 1.31 -3.63 15.08
N ARG A 61 1.69 -3.84 16.34
CA ARG A 61 2.33 -5.10 16.76
C ARG A 61 1.41 -6.28 16.43
N GLY A 62 1.96 -7.29 15.76
CA GLY A 62 1.20 -8.48 15.37
C GLY A 62 0.30 -8.30 14.15
N VAL A 63 0.47 -7.22 13.39
CA VAL A 63 -0.08 -7.04 12.04
C VAL A 63 1.07 -6.91 11.04
N SER A 64 0.98 -7.58 9.90
CA SER A 64 1.99 -7.53 8.85
C SER A 64 1.40 -7.65 7.45
N ALA A 65 2.12 -7.17 6.44
CA ALA A 65 1.79 -7.43 5.04
C ALA A 65 2.52 -8.68 4.54
N VAL A 66 1.87 -9.43 3.65
CA VAL A 66 2.47 -10.52 2.88
C VAL A 66 2.94 -9.94 1.55
N VAL A 67 4.26 -9.75 1.44
CA VAL A 67 4.93 -9.22 0.25
C VAL A 67 5.89 -10.28 -0.30
N SER A 68 6.01 -10.36 -1.64
CA SER A 68 6.86 -11.35 -2.31
C SER A 68 8.36 -11.02 -2.27
N SER A 69 8.71 -9.80 -1.90
CA SER A 69 10.08 -9.28 -1.76
C SER A 69 10.16 -8.46 -0.48
N GLU A 70 11.38 -8.13 0.00
CA GLU A 70 11.56 -7.33 1.22
C GLU A 70 10.73 -6.05 1.21
N ASN A 71 10.66 -5.39 0.05
CA ASN A 71 9.73 -4.32 -0.25
C ASN A 71 9.04 -4.59 -1.60
N GLU A 72 7.74 -4.36 -1.66
CA GLU A 72 6.96 -4.30 -2.89
C GLU A 72 6.65 -2.84 -3.23
N GLU A 73 7.01 -2.41 -4.44
CA GLU A 73 6.89 -1.02 -4.87
C GLU A 73 5.75 -0.83 -5.87
N PHE A 74 4.91 0.16 -5.59
CA PHE A 74 3.81 0.60 -6.44
C PHE A 74 4.09 2.02 -6.93
N ASN A 75 4.37 2.16 -8.23
CA ASN A 75 4.71 3.44 -8.84
C ASN A 75 3.44 4.08 -9.41
N PHE A 76 2.81 4.99 -8.67
CA PHE A 76 1.68 5.77 -9.15
C PHE A 76 2.17 6.88 -10.06
N THR A 77 1.73 6.83 -11.32
CA THR A 77 2.13 7.80 -12.35
C THR A 77 1.26 9.06 -12.31
N PRO A 78 1.69 10.16 -12.97
CA PRO A 78 0.87 11.35 -13.17
C PRO A 78 -0.47 11.12 -13.89
N LEU A 79 -0.64 9.94 -14.52
CA LEU A 79 -1.87 9.55 -15.22
C LEU A 79 -2.80 8.69 -14.34
N GLY A 80 -2.45 8.50 -13.05
CA GLY A 80 -3.24 7.72 -12.10
C GLY A 80 -3.15 6.20 -12.27
N VAL A 81 -2.38 5.72 -13.27
CA VAL A 81 -2.03 4.31 -13.53
C VAL A 81 -0.92 3.90 -12.56
N VAL A 82 -0.91 2.64 -12.13
CA VAL A 82 0.16 2.07 -11.31
C VAL A 82 1.08 1.19 -12.14
N LYS A 83 2.38 1.35 -11.95
CA LYS A 83 3.44 0.60 -12.63
C LYS A 83 4.27 -0.18 -11.61
N ASN A 84 4.87 -1.28 -12.06
CA ASN A 84 5.90 -1.99 -11.30
C ASN A 84 7.27 -1.30 -11.45
N LYS A 85 8.29 -1.86 -10.78
CA LYS A 85 9.69 -1.39 -10.87
C LYS A 85 10.26 -1.35 -12.30
N ASN A 86 9.71 -2.17 -13.22
CA ASN A 86 10.12 -2.20 -14.63
C ASN A 86 9.34 -1.22 -15.51
N GLY A 87 8.55 -0.31 -14.91
CA GLY A 87 7.77 0.69 -15.63
C GLY A 87 6.54 0.16 -16.39
N ARG A 88 6.15 -1.10 -16.18
CA ARG A 88 4.98 -1.72 -16.82
C ARG A 88 3.74 -1.56 -15.94
N ALA A 89 2.63 -1.14 -16.55
CA ALA A 89 1.35 -1.11 -15.87
C ALA A 89 0.96 -2.53 -15.44
N LYS A 90 0.65 -2.72 -14.15
CA LYS A 90 0.41 -4.05 -13.57
C LYS A 90 -0.60 -3.94 -12.44
N SER A 91 -1.45 -4.96 -12.30
CA SER A 91 -2.28 -5.08 -11.09
C SER A 91 -1.48 -5.75 -9.98
N PHE A 92 -1.63 -5.26 -8.75
CA PHE A 92 -0.99 -5.78 -7.55
C PHE A 92 -2.04 -6.35 -6.61
N VAL A 93 -1.70 -7.44 -5.95
CA VAL A 93 -2.52 -8.10 -4.94
C VAL A 93 -1.61 -8.45 -3.78
N PHE A 94 -1.97 -8.02 -2.59
CA PHE A 94 -1.25 -8.33 -1.36
C PHE A 94 -2.23 -8.53 -0.22
N ASP A 95 -1.80 -9.27 0.79
CA ASP A 95 -2.61 -9.58 1.96
C ASP A 95 -2.03 -8.84 3.18
N VAL A 96 -2.90 -8.30 4.03
CA VAL A 96 -2.53 -7.83 5.38
C VAL A 96 -3.09 -8.82 6.38
N LYS A 97 -2.24 -9.35 7.26
CA LYS A 97 -2.61 -10.39 8.21
C LYS A 97 -2.29 -10.01 9.64
N ASN A 98 -2.94 -10.67 10.58
CA ASN A 98 -2.58 -10.62 12.00
C ASN A 98 -1.97 -11.96 12.48
N ASN A 99 -1.50 -11.99 13.72
CA ASN A 99 -0.92 -13.19 14.34
C ASN A 99 -1.93 -14.32 14.62
N LYS A 100 -3.23 -14.09 14.43
CA LYS A 100 -4.29 -15.13 14.51
C LYS A 100 -4.60 -15.76 13.17
N ASN A 101 -3.83 -15.44 12.13
CA ASN A 101 -4.07 -15.81 10.74
C ASN A 101 -5.35 -15.22 10.12
N ASP A 102 -5.96 -14.20 10.75
CA ASP A 102 -6.94 -13.39 10.03
C ASP A 102 -6.19 -12.62 8.94
N SER A 103 -6.75 -12.62 7.72
CA SER A 103 -6.13 -11.99 6.57
C SER A 103 -7.17 -11.22 5.76
N VAL A 104 -6.77 -10.03 5.29
CA VAL A 104 -7.58 -9.20 4.42
C VAL A 104 -6.78 -8.90 3.16
N ARG A 105 -7.39 -9.23 2.03
CA ARG A 105 -6.77 -9.06 0.72
C ARG A 105 -7.03 -7.66 0.17
N MET A 106 -6.02 -7.06 -0.44
CA MET A 106 -6.10 -5.78 -1.11
C MET A 106 -5.65 -5.91 -2.56
N ARG A 107 -6.32 -5.17 -3.45
CA ARG A 107 -5.98 -5.12 -4.87
C ARG A 107 -5.81 -3.69 -5.33
N ILE A 108 -4.73 -3.45 -6.07
CA ILE A 108 -4.52 -2.24 -6.87
C ILE A 108 -4.60 -2.69 -8.34
N SER A 109 -5.64 -2.25 -9.06
CA SER A 109 -5.72 -2.51 -10.50
C SER A 109 -4.62 -1.74 -11.25
N ALA A 110 -4.27 -2.16 -12.47
CA ALA A 110 -3.34 -1.42 -13.32
C ALA A 110 -3.77 0.06 -13.52
N ALA A 111 -5.08 0.34 -13.57
CA ALA A 111 -5.64 1.69 -13.64
C ALA A 111 -5.54 2.50 -12.32
N GLY A 112 -4.88 1.97 -11.29
CA GLY A 112 -4.70 2.60 -9.98
C GLY A 112 -5.90 2.54 -9.04
N ASN A 113 -6.98 1.85 -9.41
CA ASN A 113 -8.12 1.65 -8.50
C ASN A 113 -7.75 0.71 -7.35
N ILE A 114 -8.06 1.12 -6.11
CA ILE A 114 -7.70 0.40 -4.88
C ILE A 114 -8.97 -0.17 -4.24
N LYS A 115 -8.99 -1.49 -4.02
CA LYS A 115 -10.10 -2.22 -3.40
C LYS A 115 -9.60 -3.11 -2.26
N VAL A 116 -10.38 -3.17 -1.20
CA VAL A 116 -10.31 -4.25 -0.20
C VAL A 116 -11.22 -5.36 -0.73
N MET A 117 -10.73 -6.60 -0.69
CA MET A 117 -11.45 -7.78 -1.13
C MET A 117 -11.92 -8.52 0.12
N ASP A 118 -13.23 -8.79 0.18
CA ASP A 118 -13.85 -9.62 1.23
C ASP A 118 -13.64 -11.12 0.94
#